data_AF-A0A1F8A5A2-F1
#
_entry.id   AF-A0A1F8A5A2-F1
#
_cell.length_a   1.000
_cell.length_b   1.000
_cell.length_c   1.000
_cell.angle_alpha   90.00
_cell.angle_beta   90.00
_cell.angle_gamma   90.00
#
_symmetry.space_group_name_H-M   'P 1'
#
loop_
_entity.id
_entity.type
_entity.pdbx_description
1 polymer ?
#
loop_
_entity_poly.entity_id
_entity_poly.type
_entity_poly.pdbx_seq_one_letter_code
_entity_poly.pdbx_strand_id
1 'polypeptide(L)'
;MPREIAWDTAFKVHNRMDRSKSGIFMAWDFARVWDGRTMYVRDLDYVKWVTALMETCDFDPEVHYARYTVYCDTIEVTGNIFCEAHWHYAIGMNLERGLEFDIVPKDGQLETNHDGTLNDTTGREEFLAWVDNQYISD
;
A
#
# COMPACT_ATOMS: atom_id res chain seq x y z
N MET A 1 -4.22 17.02 7.22
CA MET A 1 -5.41 16.50 7.95
C MET A 1 -5.47 14.98 7.86
N PRO A 2 -5.99 14.26 8.87
CA PRO A 2 -6.20 12.81 8.79
C PRO A 2 -7.16 12.47 7.65
N ARG A 3 -6.80 11.51 6.78
CA ARG A 3 -7.68 11.11 5.67
C ARG A 3 -8.71 10.09 6.16
N GLU A 4 -9.98 10.38 5.90
CA GLU A 4 -11.11 9.48 6.16
C GLU A 4 -11.15 8.37 5.12
N ILE A 5 -11.60 7.18 5.51
CA ILE A 5 -11.83 6.04 4.63
C ILE A 5 -13.20 5.44 4.94
N ALA A 6 -13.99 5.16 3.91
CA ALA A 6 -15.30 4.53 4.10
C ALA A 6 -15.11 3.08 4.58
N TRP A 7 -15.99 2.62 5.48
CA TRP A 7 -15.91 1.28 6.07
C TRP A 7 -15.93 0.16 5.01
N ASP A 8 -16.66 0.36 3.92
CA ASP A 8 -16.79 -0.55 2.76
C ASP A 8 -15.76 -0.31 1.65
N THR A 9 -14.72 0.51 1.89
CA THR A 9 -13.68 0.73 0.87
C THR A 9 -12.98 -0.60 0.58
N ALA A 10 -13.01 -1.02 -0.68
CA ALA A 10 -12.42 -2.28 -1.11
C ALA A 10 -10.91 -2.14 -1.35
N PHE A 11 -10.15 -3.09 -0.81
CA PHE A 11 -8.74 -3.34 -1.04
C PHE A 11 -8.62 -4.52 -2.00
N LYS A 12 -8.25 -4.26 -3.25
CA LYS A 12 -7.98 -5.31 -4.23
C LYS A 12 -6.51 -5.69 -4.17
N VAL A 13 -6.24 -6.98 -4.07
CA VAL A 13 -4.88 -7.51 -4.04
C VAL A 13 -4.74 -8.52 -5.16
N HIS A 14 -3.81 -8.26 -6.07
CA HIS A 14 -3.53 -9.10 -7.21
C HIS A 14 -2.24 -9.88 -6.96
N ASN A 15 -2.35 -11.19 -6.80
CA ASN A 15 -1.16 -12.03 -6.76
C ASN A 15 -0.67 -12.24 -8.20
N ARG A 16 0.49 -11.66 -8.54
CA ARG A 16 1.05 -11.71 -9.90
C ARG A 16 1.64 -13.08 -10.24
N MET A 17 1.86 -13.94 -9.24
CA MET A 17 2.52 -15.24 -9.35
C MET A 17 1.45 -16.32 -9.50
N ASP A 18 0.35 -16.20 -8.76
CA ASP A 18 -0.83 -17.03 -8.90
C ASP A 18 -2.10 -16.17 -8.82
N ARG A 19 -2.72 -15.92 -9.99
CA ARG A 19 -3.94 -15.09 -10.08
C ARG A 19 -5.10 -15.68 -9.29
N SER A 20 -5.15 -16.99 -9.06
CA SER A 20 -6.21 -17.65 -8.27
C SER A 20 -6.12 -17.33 -6.77
N LYS A 21 -4.97 -16.78 -6.33
CA LYS A 21 -4.70 -16.29 -4.98
C LYS A 21 -4.85 -14.77 -4.88
N SER A 22 -5.57 -14.14 -5.80
CA SER A 22 -5.95 -12.72 -5.66
C SER A 22 -7.14 -12.57 -4.70
N GLY A 23 -7.21 -11.46 -3.98
CA GLY A 23 -8.21 -11.22 -2.94
C GLY A 23 -8.85 -9.83 -3.04
N ILE A 24 -10.04 -9.70 -2.48
CA ILE A 24 -10.68 -8.42 -2.21
C ILE A 24 -11.05 -8.42 -0.72
N PHE A 25 -10.60 -7.38 -0.02
CA PHE A 25 -10.91 -7.15 1.38
C PHE A 25 -11.61 -5.81 1.53
N MET A 26 -12.25 -5.60 2.67
CA MET A 26 -12.94 -4.36 2.98
C MET A 26 -12.23 -3.65 4.12
N ALA A 27 -12.32 -2.33 4.17
CA ALA A 27 -11.59 -1.53 5.16
C ALA A 27 -11.94 -1.94 6.61
N TRP A 28 -13.18 -2.36 6.88
CA TRP A 28 -13.57 -2.91 8.18
C TRP A 28 -12.81 -4.15 8.61
N ASP A 29 -12.30 -4.97 7.68
CA ASP A 29 -11.49 -6.16 7.99
C ASP A 29 -10.19 -5.76 8.68
N PHE A 30 -9.72 -4.54 8.44
CA PHE A 30 -8.47 -3.99 8.96
C PHE A 30 -8.67 -2.92 10.02
N ALA A 31 -9.89 -2.60 10.44
CA ALA A 31 -10.10 -1.61 11.48
C ALA A 31 -9.45 -2.04 12.81
N ARG A 32 -8.65 -1.16 13.45
CA ARG A 32 -8.12 -1.40 14.80
C ARG A 32 -9.24 -1.44 15.84
N VAL A 33 -10.24 -0.58 15.67
CA VAL A 33 -11.41 -0.45 16.54
C VAL A 33 -12.66 -0.41 15.68
N TRP A 34 -13.67 -1.24 16.01
CA TRP A 34 -15.00 -1.16 15.42
C TRP A 34 -15.94 -0.45 16.40
N ASP A 35 -16.07 0.87 16.28
CA ASP A 35 -16.95 1.67 17.14
C ASP A 35 -18.08 2.38 16.37
N GLY A 36 -18.19 2.13 15.06
CA GLY A 36 -19.21 2.73 14.19
C GLY A 36 -19.01 4.24 13.96
N ARG A 37 -17.86 4.81 14.35
CA ARG A 37 -17.51 6.20 14.08
C ARG A 37 -16.81 6.33 12.72
N THR A 38 -16.49 7.57 12.35
CA THR A 38 -15.64 7.86 11.19
C THR A 38 -14.32 7.11 11.31
N MET A 39 -13.97 6.34 10.29
CA MET A 39 -12.70 5.61 10.22
C MET A 39 -11.67 6.45 9.46
N TYR A 40 -10.47 6.58 10.02
CA TYR A 40 -9.36 7.23 9.36
C TYR A 40 -8.32 6.20 8.91
N VAL A 41 -7.55 6.51 7.88
CA VAL A 41 -6.49 5.61 7.35
C VAL A 41 -5.52 5.16 8.44
N ARG A 42 -5.18 6.04 9.38
CA ARG A 42 -4.30 5.73 10.53
C ARG A 42 -4.88 4.69 11.50
N ASP A 43 -6.19 4.50 11.49
CA ASP A 43 -6.90 3.56 12.37
C ASP A 43 -6.98 2.16 11.75
N LEU A 44 -6.41 1.97 10.55
CA LEU A 44 -6.24 0.67 9.92
C LEU A 44 -5.02 -0.04 10.50
N ASP A 45 -5.16 -1.34 10.74
CA ASP A 45 -4.17 -2.21 11.33
C ASP A 45 -3.36 -2.93 10.24
N TYR A 46 -2.12 -2.48 10.06
CA TYR A 46 -1.20 -3.07 9.11
C TYR A 46 -0.93 -4.57 9.37
N VAL A 47 -0.89 -4.99 10.64
CA VAL A 47 -0.62 -6.38 10.98
C VAL A 47 -1.79 -7.26 10.55
N LYS A 48 -3.04 -6.81 10.75
CA LYS A 48 -4.21 -7.54 10.24
C LYS A 48 -4.18 -7.68 8.72
N TRP A 49 -3.80 -6.61 8.02
CA TRP A 49 -3.68 -6.64 6.56
C TRP A 49 -2.64 -7.66 6.11
N VAL A 50 -1.42 -7.64 6.65
CA VAL A 50 -0.36 -8.61 6.32
C VAL A 50 -0.82 -10.04 6.60
N THR A 51 -1.43 -10.30 7.76
CA THR A 51 -1.97 -11.63 8.09
C THR A 51 -3.01 -12.09 7.07
N ALA A 52 -3.94 -11.20 6.67
CA ALA A 52 -4.94 -11.53 5.66
C ALA A 52 -4.31 -11.88 4.30
N LEU A 53 -3.26 -11.14 3.89
CA LEU A 53 -2.51 -11.47 2.69
C LEU A 53 -1.87 -12.86 2.75
N MET A 54 -1.26 -13.21 3.89
CA MET A 54 -0.63 -14.52 4.08
C MET A 54 -1.66 -15.65 4.02
N GLU A 55 -2.80 -15.47 4.68
CA GLU A 55 -3.85 -16.50 4.78
C GLU A 55 -4.61 -16.73 3.48
N THR A 56 -4.85 -15.67 2.71
CA THR A 56 -5.77 -15.74 1.56
C THR A 56 -5.09 -15.54 0.21
N CYS A 57 -3.97 -14.82 0.19
CA CYS A 57 -3.28 -14.44 -1.05
C CYS A 57 -1.93 -15.10 -1.26
N ASP A 58 -1.55 -16.08 -0.42
CA ASP A 58 -0.26 -16.78 -0.48
C ASP A 58 0.93 -15.80 -0.42
N PHE A 59 0.75 -14.71 0.34
CA PHE A 59 1.80 -13.74 0.59
C PHE A 59 2.81 -14.31 1.59
N ASP A 60 4.09 -14.10 1.32
CA ASP A 60 5.19 -14.47 2.21
C ASP A 60 6.08 -13.24 2.35
N PRO A 61 6.11 -12.59 3.52
CA PRO A 61 6.88 -11.38 3.73
C PRO A 61 8.39 -11.59 3.62
N GLU A 62 8.91 -12.82 3.57
CA GLU A 62 10.33 -13.09 3.35
C GLU A 62 10.71 -13.04 1.87
N VAL A 63 9.82 -13.48 0.96
CA VAL A 63 10.10 -13.61 -0.48
C VAL A 63 9.20 -12.78 -1.40
N HIS A 64 8.18 -12.10 -0.86
CA HIS A 64 7.28 -11.23 -1.60
C HIS A 64 7.32 -9.77 -1.13
N TYR A 65 7.03 -8.84 -2.04
CA TYR A 65 6.61 -7.48 -1.73
C TYR A 65 5.12 -7.32 -2.04
N ALA A 66 4.44 -6.54 -1.21
CA ALA A 66 3.19 -5.90 -1.61
C ALA A 66 3.53 -4.53 -2.22
N ARG A 67 3.11 -4.31 -3.46
CA ARG A 67 3.43 -3.15 -4.28
C ARG A 67 2.18 -2.33 -4.51
N TYR A 68 2.34 -1.01 -4.53
CA TYR A 68 1.28 -0.08 -4.86
C TYR A 68 1.73 0.84 -5.99
N THR A 69 0.76 1.42 -6.68
CA THR A 69 0.97 2.46 -7.67
C THR A 69 0.22 3.70 -7.22
N VAL A 70 0.86 4.86 -7.21
CA VAL A 70 0.21 6.17 -7.03
C VAL A 70 0.35 7.00 -8.30
N TYR A 71 -0.61 7.89 -8.51
CA TYR A 71 -0.61 8.80 -9.64
C TYR A 71 -0.47 10.24 -9.14
N CYS A 72 0.70 10.82 -9.33
CA CYS A 72 0.95 12.24 -9.08
C CYS A 72 0.90 12.97 -10.42
N ASP A 73 -0.13 13.79 -10.62
CA ASP A 73 -0.43 14.44 -11.90
C ASP A 73 -0.57 13.44 -13.06
N THR A 74 0.44 13.36 -13.92
CA THR A 74 0.53 12.45 -15.07
C THR A 74 1.57 11.35 -14.90
N ILE A 75 2.25 11.30 -13.75
CA ILE A 75 3.35 10.38 -13.48
C ILE A 75 2.83 9.24 -12.61
N GLU A 76 3.07 8.03 -13.08
CA GLU A 76 2.84 6.80 -12.34
C GLU A 76 4.09 6.50 -11.50
N VAL A 77 3.91 6.37 -10.18
CA VAL A 77 5.00 6.03 -9.26
C VAL A 77 4.64 4.74 -8.55
N THR A 78 5.51 3.74 -8.71
CA THR A 78 5.34 2.42 -8.12
C THR A 78 6.26 2.28 -6.91
N GLY A 79 5.70 1.82 -5.79
CA GLY A 79 6.42 1.64 -4.53
C GLY A 79 6.14 0.28 -3.89
N ASN A 80 7.09 -0.23 -3.10
CA ASN A 80 6.89 -1.43 -2.29
C ASN A 80 6.56 -1.05 -0.84
N ILE A 81 5.72 -1.84 -0.20
CA ILE A 81 5.29 -1.68 1.18
C ILE A 81 6.28 -2.43 2.07
N PHE A 82 7.04 -1.66 2.86
CA PHE A 82 8.02 -2.19 3.81
C PHE A 82 7.55 -2.05 5.26
N CYS A 83 6.56 -1.20 5.51
CA CYS A 83 6.04 -0.91 6.84
C CYS A 83 4.64 -0.29 6.78
N GLU A 84 4.01 -0.15 7.95
CA GLU A 84 2.70 0.48 8.13
C GLU A 84 2.61 1.88 7.51
N ALA A 85 3.64 2.71 7.67
CA ALA A 85 3.64 4.07 7.11
C ALA A 85 3.55 4.06 5.57
N HIS A 86 4.22 3.13 4.89
CA HIS A 86 4.14 3.01 3.43
C HIS A 86 2.73 2.58 3.00
N TRP A 87 2.12 1.67 3.76
CA TRP A 87 0.77 1.21 3.51
C TRP A 87 -0.26 2.32 3.71
N HIS A 88 -0.19 3.06 4.81
CA HIS A 88 -1.06 4.22 5.05
C HIS A 88 -0.88 5.30 3.98
N TYR A 89 0.36 5.58 3.54
CA TYR A 89 0.64 6.49 2.44
C TYR A 89 -0.02 6.03 1.14
N ALA A 90 0.18 4.76 0.75
CA ALA A 90 -0.38 4.17 -0.46
C ALA A 90 -1.91 4.25 -0.48
N ILE A 91 -2.56 4.00 0.67
CA ILE A 91 -4.00 4.14 0.83
C ILE A 91 -4.40 5.59 0.65
N GLY A 92 -3.76 6.49 1.42
CA GLY A 92 -4.09 7.92 1.42
C GLY A 92 -4.06 8.52 0.02
N MET A 93 -3.05 8.18 -0.77
CA MET A 93 -2.88 8.68 -2.14
C MET A 93 -3.87 8.11 -3.16
N ASN A 94 -4.50 6.96 -2.88
CA ASN A 94 -5.33 6.24 -3.83
C ASN A 94 -6.83 6.17 -3.46
N LEU A 95 -7.26 6.79 -2.35
CA LEU A 95 -8.67 6.72 -1.88
C LEU A 95 -9.71 7.02 -2.97
N GLU A 96 -9.46 8.01 -3.83
CA GLU A 96 -10.40 8.41 -4.90
C GLU A 96 -10.34 7.52 -6.15
N ARG A 97 -9.22 6.79 -6.33
CA ARG A 97 -8.95 5.99 -7.53
C ARG A 97 -9.19 4.49 -7.31
N GLY A 98 -9.28 4.08 -6.05
CA GLY A 98 -9.40 2.69 -5.65
C GLY A 98 -8.09 2.14 -5.08
N LEU A 99 -8.21 1.25 -4.11
CA LEU A 99 -7.06 0.67 -3.41
C LEU A 99 -6.67 -0.64 -4.07
N GLU A 100 -5.62 -0.61 -4.87
CA GLU A 100 -5.09 -1.78 -5.58
C GLU A 100 -3.64 -2.04 -5.20
N PHE A 101 -3.33 -3.30 -4.90
CA PHE A 101 -2.00 -3.76 -4.51
C PHE A 101 -1.62 -5.01 -5.29
N ASP A 102 -0.34 -5.14 -5.58
CA ASP A 102 0.21 -6.31 -6.26
C ASP A 102 1.13 -7.09 -5.33
N ILE A 103 1.00 -8.41 -5.27
CA ILE A 103 2.01 -9.28 -4.68
C ILE A 103 3.00 -9.66 -5.78
N VAL A 104 4.28 -9.37 -5.55
CA VAL A 104 5.40 -9.58 -6.49
C VAL A 104 6.59 -10.23 -5.77
N PRO A 105 7.47 -10.98 -6.45
CA PRO A 105 8.66 -11.55 -5.82
C PRO A 105 9.64 -10.45 -5.40
N LYS A 106 10.39 -10.70 -4.33
CA LYS A 106 11.52 -9.86 -3.92
C LYS A 106 12.74 -10.01 -4.84
N ASP A 107 12.74 -11.03 -5.69
CA ASP A 107 13.86 -11.36 -6.55
C ASP A 107 13.80 -10.56 -7.86
N GLY A 108 14.25 -9.31 -7.74
CA GLY A 108 15.07 -8.61 -8.74
C GLY A 108 14.45 -8.30 -10.09
N GLN A 109 13.54 -7.33 -10.18
CA GLN A 109 13.71 -6.16 -11.06
C GLN A 109 12.90 -4.97 -10.51
N LEU A 110 13.63 -3.90 -10.22
CA LEU A 110 13.14 -2.53 -10.36
C LEU A 110 12.64 -2.40 -11.81
N GLU A 111 11.35 -2.21 -12.00
CA GLU A 111 10.87 -1.68 -13.28
C GLU A 111 11.31 -0.22 -13.31
N THR A 112 12.33 0.01 -14.14
CA THR A 112 12.84 1.31 -14.53
C THR A 112 11.73 2.10 -15.23
N ASN A 113 11.93 3.41 -15.40
CA ASN A 113 11.29 4.09 -16.52
C ASN A 113 11.56 3.29 -17.82
N HIS A 114 10.76 3.52 -18.86
CA HIS A 114 10.92 2.89 -20.19
C HIS A 114 12.33 3.01 -20.83
N ASP A 115 13.27 3.72 -20.18
CA ASP A 115 14.65 3.99 -20.59
C ASP A 115 15.75 3.19 -19.84
N GLY A 116 15.40 2.35 -18.85
CA GLY A 116 16.38 1.49 -18.18
C GLY A 116 17.24 2.18 -17.10
N THR A 117 16.86 3.36 -16.61
CA THR A 117 17.56 4.02 -15.50
C THR A 117 16.99 3.63 -14.12
N LEU A 118 17.90 3.35 -13.17
CA LEU A 118 17.58 3.07 -11.76
C LEU A 118 17.04 4.36 -11.12
N ASN A 119 15.84 4.32 -10.54
CA ASN A 119 15.47 5.33 -9.55
C ASN A 119 16.40 5.13 -8.35
N ASP A 120 17.17 6.18 -8.02
CA ASP A 120 17.90 6.28 -6.77
C ASP A 120 16.90 5.95 -5.65
N THR A 121 17.12 4.81 -4.99
CA THR A 121 16.32 4.40 -3.84
C THR A 121 16.47 5.48 -2.78
N THR A 122 15.48 6.36 -2.69
CA THR A 122 15.31 7.27 -1.56
C THR A 122 15.32 6.39 -0.32
N GLY A 123 16.38 6.48 0.48
CA GLY A 123 16.57 5.60 1.63
C GLY A 123 15.34 5.69 2.55
N ARG A 124 15.08 4.66 3.36
CA ARG A 124 13.94 4.67 4.33
C ARG A 124 13.84 6.01 5.07
N GLU A 125 14.96 6.56 5.50
CA GLU A 125 15.02 7.83 6.23
C GLU A 125 14.66 9.03 5.36
N GLU A 126 15.08 9.05 4.10
CA GLU A 126 14.74 10.12 3.15
C GLU A 126 13.28 10.05 2.71
N PHE A 127 12.71 8.85 2.55
CA PHE A 127 11.29 8.67 2.27
C PHE A 127 10.44 9.09 3.47
N LEU A 128 10.82 8.68 4.69
CA LEU A 128 10.13 9.10 5.91
C LEU A 128 10.20 10.62 6.09
N ALA A 129 11.37 11.24 5.85
CA ALA A 129 11.52 12.69 5.90
C ALA A 129 10.68 13.41 4.83
N TRP A 130 10.57 12.84 3.62
CA TRP A 130 9.70 13.38 2.57
C TRP A 130 8.22 13.25 2.95
N VAL A 131 7.79 12.09 3.45
CA VAL A 131 6.41 11.87 3.93
C VAL A 131 6.07 12.82 5.07
N ASP A 132 6.95 12.95 6.07
CA ASP A 132 6.76 13.89 7.20
C ASP A 132 6.63 15.34 6.71
N ASN A 133 7.42 15.75 5.71
CA ASN A 133 7.29 17.07 5.09
C ASN A 133 5.94 17.27 4.38
N GLN A 134 5.32 16.23 3.82
CA GLN A 134 3.96 16.31 3.25
C GLN A 134 2.88 16.48 4.34
N TYR A 135 3.15 16.12 5.59
CA TYR A 135 2.24 16.29 6.73
C TYR A 135 2.44 17.61 7.50
N ILE A 136 3.48 18.40 7.19
CA ILE A 136 3.85 19.63 7.92
C ILE A 136 3.48 20.92 7.16
N SER A 137 3.00 20.87 5.92
CA SER A 137 2.54 22.09 5.23
C SER A 137 1.10 22.48 5.64
N ASP A 138 0.96 23.74 6.04
CA ASP A 138 -0.19 24.43 6.66
C ASP A 138 -1.55 24.24 5.95
#